data_AF-T1A3D3-F1
#
_entry.id   AF-T1A3D3-F1
#
_cell.length_a   1.000
_cell.length_b   1.000
_cell.length_c   1.000
_cell.angle_alpha   90.00
_cell.angle_beta   90.00
_cell.angle_gamma   90.00
#
_symmetry.space_group_name_H-M   'P 1'
#
loop_
_entity.id
_entity.type
_entity.pdbx_description
1 polymer ?
#
loop_
_entity_poly.entity_id
_entity_poly.type
_entity_poly.pdbx_seq_one_letter_code
_entity_poly.pdbx_strand_id
1 'polypeptide(L)'
;MPGLSAHLQVQNDPLNAAIPGVGGLLVQFVMVADFAVTSSGLTRGSMGSYAARVGAISGRISGKLPANVHWSDLAGVPLLIDGRPRGKLDSNGHYLIANLAPGVYRVQLDAEHMPIDLVPDQAAPWVQVRAGVTTTADFHVSLRLGFAGRLTRAGQPLVNAPIEVIDAQGTRG
;
A
#
# COMPACT_ATOMS: atom_id res chain seq x y z
N MET A 1 -8.61 31.53 3.50
CA MET A 1 -9.42 31.17 2.31
C MET A 1 -8.67 30.06 1.58
N PRO A 2 -9.33 28.99 1.12
CA PRO A 2 -8.69 27.99 0.23
C PRO A 2 -8.25 28.70 -1.05
N GLY A 3 -7.08 28.36 -1.59
CA GLY A 3 -6.51 29.19 -2.64
C GLY A 3 -5.29 28.62 -3.34
N LEU A 4 -5.31 28.74 -4.66
CA LEU A 4 -4.13 28.62 -5.49
C LEU A 4 -3.37 29.94 -5.44
N SER A 5 -2.18 29.95 -4.83
CA SER A 5 -1.28 31.10 -4.90
C SER A 5 -0.17 30.82 -5.91
N ALA A 6 -0.12 31.62 -6.96
CA ALA A 6 0.97 31.65 -7.91
C ALA A 6 1.73 32.97 -7.73
N HIS A 7 3.05 32.89 -7.59
CA HIS A 7 3.91 34.06 -7.54
C HIS A 7 4.93 33.97 -8.67
N LEU A 8 5.00 35.04 -9.46
CA LEU A 8 5.97 35.20 -10.53
C LEU A 8 6.90 36.34 -10.13
N GLN A 9 8.18 36.02 -9.96
CA GLN A 9 9.23 37.01 -9.75
C GLN A 9 10.12 37.08 -10.97
N VAL A 10 10.29 38.29 -11.49
CA VAL A 10 11.20 38.60 -12.57
C VAL A 10 12.26 39.52 -12.00
N GLN A 11 13.47 39.00 -11.88
CA GLN A 11 14.62 39.75 -11.38
C GLN A 11 15.61 39.94 -12.51
N ASN A 12 15.97 41.19 -12.76
CA ASN A 12 17.08 41.51 -13.66
C ASN A 12 18.35 41.55 -12.80
N ASP A 13 19.20 40.55 -12.92
CA ASP A 13 20.47 40.48 -12.20
C ASP A 13 21.50 41.38 -12.90
N PRO A 14 21.90 42.51 -12.31
CA PRO A 14 22.85 43.43 -12.93
C PRO A 14 24.26 42.83 -13.05
N LEU A 15 24.59 41.75 -12.34
CA LEU A 15 25.89 41.08 -12.42
C LEU A 15 26.03 40.24 -13.70
N ASN A 16 24.92 39.71 -14.24
CA ASN A 16 24.89 38.94 -15.50
C ASN A 16 24.55 39.78 -16.73
N ALA A 17 23.99 40.98 -16.55
CA ALA A 17 23.66 41.89 -17.66
C ALA A 17 24.89 42.38 -18.45
N ALA A 18 26.11 42.19 -17.92
CA ALA A 18 27.37 42.57 -18.58
C ALA A 18 27.94 41.47 -19.51
N ILE A 19 27.33 40.29 -19.58
CA ILE A 19 27.80 39.17 -20.41
C ILE A 19 26.94 39.09 -21.69
N PRO A 20 27.49 39.41 -22.89
CA PRO A 20 26.74 39.36 -24.14
C PRO A 20 26.27 37.93 -24.44
N GLY A 21 24.96 37.74 -24.61
CA GLY A 21 24.36 36.45 -25.00
C GLY A 21 23.80 35.60 -23.86
N VAL A 22 24.03 35.96 -22.60
CA VAL A 22 23.42 35.31 -21.42
C VAL A 22 22.56 36.38 -20.74
N GLY A 23 21.31 36.51 -21.19
CA GLY A 23 20.39 37.51 -20.64
C GLY A 23 20.29 37.39 -19.12
N GLY A 24 20.53 38.50 -18.40
CA GLY A 24 20.49 38.58 -16.93
C GLY A 24 19.09 38.45 -16.31
N LEU A 25 18.14 37.88 -17.05
CA LEU A 25 16.74 37.74 -16.63
C LEU A 25 16.56 36.42 -15.88
N LEU A 26 16.41 36.52 -14.56
CA LEU A 26 15.99 35.40 -13.72
C LEU A 26 14.46 35.45 -13.59
N VAL A 27 13.80 34.40 -14.09
CA VAL A 27 12.36 34.21 -13.95
C VAL A 27 12.13 33.09 -12.94
N GLN A 28 11.57 33.42 -11.79
CA GLN A 28 11.21 32.46 -10.76
C GLN A 28 9.69 32.32 -10.69
N PHE A 29 9.22 31.09 -10.87
CA PHE A 29 7.81 30.73 -10.75
C PHE A 29 7.62 29.81 -9.55
N VAL A 30 6.73 30.19 -8.63
CA VAL A 30 6.37 29.37 -7.47
C VAL A 30 4.85 29.19 -7.44
N MET A 31 4.42 27.92 -7.40
CA MET A 31 3.02 27.53 -7.28
C MET A 31 2.81 26.75 -5.99
N VAL A 32 1.79 27.15 -5.21
CA VAL A 32 1.36 26.44 -3.99
C VAL A 32 -0.14 26.14 -4.09
N ALA A 33 -0.51 24.88 -3.87
CA ALA A 33 -1.89 24.39 -3.92
C ALA A 33 -2.24 23.62 -2.63
N ASP A 34 -3.44 23.82 -2.08
CA ASP A 34 -3.85 23.34 -0.75
C ASP A 34 -5.01 22.32 -0.73
N PHE A 35 -5.11 21.44 -1.73
CA PHE A 35 -6.24 20.50 -1.85
C PHE A 35 -6.00 19.12 -1.22
N ALA A 36 -6.97 18.58 -0.46
CA ALA A 36 -6.97 17.19 0.01
C ALA A 36 -8.05 16.35 -0.70
N VAL A 37 -7.75 15.09 -1.02
CA VAL A 37 -8.68 14.16 -1.68
C VAL A 37 -9.23 13.16 -0.65
N THR A 38 -10.55 13.03 -0.55
CA THR A 38 -11.24 12.04 0.30
C THR A 38 -12.29 11.26 -0.49
N SER A 39 -12.83 10.19 0.10
CA SER A 39 -13.89 9.34 -0.49
C SER A 39 -15.21 10.07 -0.79
N SER A 40 -15.36 11.33 -0.38
CA SER A 40 -16.54 12.18 -0.66
C SER A 40 -16.23 13.36 -1.60
N GLY A 41 -15.02 13.45 -2.18
CA GLY A 41 -14.61 14.50 -3.12
C GLY A 41 -13.36 15.28 -2.68
N LEU A 42 -13.11 16.43 -3.33
CA LEU A 42 -12.06 17.37 -2.94
C LEU A 42 -12.55 18.16 -1.71
N THR A 43 -11.86 18.06 -0.58
CA THR A 43 -12.19 18.80 0.64
C THR A 43 -11.08 19.79 1.00
N ARG A 44 -11.43 20.81 1.79
CA ARG A 44 -10.50 21.85 2.28
C ARG A 44 -9.37 21.19 3.08
N GLY A 45 -8.16 21.16 2.51
CA GLY A 45 -6.96 20.69 3.18
C GLY A 45 -6.18 21.88 3.74
N SER A 46 -5.92 21.92 5.03
CA SER A 46 -4.86 22.79 5.57
C SER A 46 -3.51 22.21 5.12
N MET A 47 -3.04 22.55 3.93
CA MET A 47 -1.70 22.18 3.45
C MET A 47 -0.75 23.38 3.51
N GLY A 48 -0.52 23.91 4.71
CA GLY A 48 0.69 24.69 4.98
C GLY A 48 1.79 23.73 5.42
N SER A 49 2.88 23.58 4.66
CA SER A 49 4.14 22.91 5.07
C SER A 49 4.14 21.39 5.36
N TYR A 50 3.00 20.71 5.52
CA TYR A 50 2.96 19.26 5.85
C TYR A 50 3.16 18.34 4.63
N ALA A 51 2.56 18.63 3.48
CA ALA A 51 2.67 17.79 2.26
C ALA A 51 4.11 17.74 1.69
N ALA A 52 4.91 18.78 1.89
CA ALA A 52 6.33 18.79 1.53
C ALA A 52 7.22 17.94 2.47
N ARG A 53 6.65 17.40 3.57
CA ARG A 53 7.38 16.66 4.61
C ARG A 53 6.85 15.26 4.84
N VAL A 54 5.81 14.81 4.15
CA VAL A 54 5.25 13.46 4.29
C VAL A 54 4.96 12.86 2.92
N GLY A 55 5.09 11.55 2.80
CA GLY A 55 4.64 10.77 1.65
C GLY A 55 3.49 9.85 2.00
N ALA A 56 3.13 9.00 1.06
CA ALA A 56 2.11 7.97 1.22
C ALA A 56 2.57 6.64 0.64
N ILE A 57 1.95 5.55 1.09
CA ILE A 57 2.06 4.24 0.48
C ILE A 57 0.65 3.82 0.04
N SER A 58 0.51 3.37 -1.20
CA SER A 58 -0.73 2.78 -1.70
C SER A 58 -0.45 1.46 -2.39
N GLY A 59 -1.46 0.62 -2.53
CA GLY A 59 -1.31 -0.60 -3.31
C GLY A 59 -2.59 -1.39 -3.38
N ARG A 60 -2.49 -2.56 -3.99
CA ARG A 60 -3.56 -3.54 -4.09
C ARG A 60 -3.10 -4.91 -3.64
N ILE A 61 -4.01 -5.65 -3.06
CA ILE A 61 -3.88 -7.08 -2.81
C ILE A 61 -4.50 -7.83 -3.98
N SER A 62 -3.74 -8.75 -4.55
CA SER A 62 -4.16 -9.62 -5.65
C SER A 62 -3.96 -11.07 -5.27
N GLY A 63 -4.69 -11.99 -5.89
CA GLY A 63 -4.59 -13.41 -5.57
C GLY A 63 -5.84 -14.17 -5.95
N LYS A 64 -5.74 -15.50 -5.89
CA LYS A 64 -6.90 -16.38 -6.06
C LYS A 64 -7.58 -16.55 -4.71
N LEU A 65 -8.74 -15.94 -4.55
CA LEU A 65 -9.55 -16.11 -3.36
C LEU A 65 -10.26 -17.49 -3.37
N PRO A 66 -10.52 -18.08 -2.18
CA PRO A 66 -11.45 -19.19 -2.04
C PRO A 66 -12.82 -18.85 -2.63
N ALA A 67 -13.56 -19.88 -3.10
CA ALA A 67 -14.87 -19.69 -3.73
C ALA A 67 -15.91 -18.98 -2.84
N ASN A 68 -15.73 -19.04 -1.51
CA ASN A 68 -16.60 -18.45 -0.50
C ASN A 68 -16.07 -17.14 0.10
N VAL A 69 -14.97 -16.59 -0.42
CA VAL A 69 -14.36 -15.34 0.08
C VAL A 69 -14.31 -14.31 -1.04
N HIS A 70 -14.82 -13.12 -0.76
CA HIS A 70 -14.82 -11.97 -1.65
C HIS A 70 -13.90 -10.88 -1.12
N TRP A 71 -13.44 -9.97 -1.99
CA TRP A 71 -12.62 -8.82 -1.58
C TRP A 71 -13.32 -7.91 -0.56
N SER A 72 -14.66 -7.86 -0.60
CA SER A 72 -15.47 -7.15 0.40
C SER A 72 -15.31 -7.72 1.81
N ASP A 73 -15.06 -9.02 1.92
CA ASP A 73 -14.91 -9.70 3.21
C ASP A 73 -13.55 -9.39 3.85
N LEU A 74 -12.58 -8.97 3.02
CA LEU A 74 -11.26 -8.51 3.44
C LEU A 74 -11.23 -7.00 3.71
N ALA A 75 -12.33 -6.28 3.48
CA ALA A 75 -12.43 -4.87 3.81
C ALA A 75 -12.21 -4.66 5.31
N GLY A 76 -11.39 -3.66 5.65
CA GLY A 76 -11.10 -3.35 7.04
C GLY A 76 -9.92 -4.13 7.64
N VAL A 77 -9.37 -5.14 6.96
CA VAL A 77 -8.13 -5.81 7.37
C VAL A 77 -7.04 -4.75 7.51
N PRO A 78 -6.39 -4.63 8.69
CA PRO A 78 -5.42 -3.58 8.91
C PRO A 78 -4.10 -3.88 8.19
N LEU A 79 -3.49 -2.81 7.68
CA LEU A 79 -2.10 -2.83 7.25
C LEU A 79 -1.22 -2.24 8.34
N LEU A 80 -0.15 -2.98 8.63
CA LEU A 80 0.83 -2.63 9.64
C LEU A 80 2.02 -1.94 8.99
N ILE A 81 2.48 -0.86 9.58
CA ILE A 81 3.76 -0.21 9.30
C ILE A 81 4.64 -0.40 10.53
N ASP A 82 5.76 -1.08 10.34
CA ASP A 82 6.68 -1.46 11.42
C ASP A 82 5.95 -2.11 12.62
N GLY A 83 5.00 -3.01 12.31
CA GLY A 83 4.19 -3.75 13.28
C GLY A 83 3.02 -2.96 13.90
N ARG A 84 2.73 -1.74 13.47
CA ARG A 84 1.61 -0.93 13.99
C ARG A 84 0.54 -0.68 12.93
N PRO A 85 -0.76 -0.85 13.23
CA PRO A 85 -1.82 -0.58 12.27
C PRO A 85 -1.83 0.90 11.87
N ARG A 86 -1.73 1.16 10.56
CA ARG A 86 -1.72 2.52 9.97
C ARG A 86 -2.65 2.68 8.78
N GLY A 87 -3.13 1.58 8.21
CA GLY A 87 -4.09 1.58 7.10
C GLY A 87 -5.08 0.43 7.22
N LYS A 88 -6.04 0.40 6.31
CA LYS A 88 -7.01 -0.67 6.17
C LYS A 88 -7.27 -0.95 4.70
N LEU A 89 -7.62 -2.18 4.40
CA LEU A 89 -8.12 -2.55 3.09
C LEU A 89 -9.50 -1.95 2.83
N ASP A 90 -9.75 -1.57 1.59
CA ASP A 90 -11.09 -1.30 1.09
C ASP A 90 -11.77 -2.57 0.57
N SER A 91 -13.04 -2.45 0.18
CA SER A 91 -13.85 -3.56 -0.35
C SER A 91 -13.38 -4.10 -1.70
N ASN A 92 -12.45 -3.41 -2.36
CA ASN A 92 -11.92 -3.76 -3.66
C ASN A 92 -10.48 -4.30 -3.56
N GLY A 93 -9.95 -4.47 -2.34
CA GLY A 93 -8.60 -4.96 -2.10
C GLY A 93 -7.51 -3.90 -2.21
N HIS A 94 -7.85 -2.62 -2.29
CA HIS A 94 -6.90 -1.51 -2.30
C HIS A 94 -6.67 -0.93 -0.90
N TYR A 95 -5.59 -0.20 -0.75
CA TYR A 95 -5.31 0.53 0.48
C TYR A 95 -4.50 1.80 0.23
N LEU A 96 -4.58 2.74 1.18
CA LEU A 96 -3.78 3.96 1.21
C LEU A 96 -3.36 4.27 2.65
N ILE A 97 -2.07 4.48 2.85
CA ILE A 97 -1.46 4.91 4.11
C ILE A 97 -0.81 6.26 3.84
N ALA A 98 -1.47 7.33 4.25
CA ALA A 98 -0.99 8.70 4.07
C ALA A 98 -0.21 9.20 5.29
N ASN A 99 0.40 10.38 5.15
CA ASN A 99 1.07 11.12 6.23
C ASN A 99 2.25 10.36 6.87
N LEU A 100 3.01 9.61 6.07
CA LEU A 100 4.23 8.94 6.51
C LEU A 100 5.43 9.89 6.35
N ALA A 101 6.29 10.00 7.37
CA ALA A 101 7.54 10.74 7.22
C ALA A 101 8.43 10.06 6.16
N PRO A 102 9.33 10.78 5.47
CA PRO A 102 10.27 10.15 4.55
C PRO A 102 11.16 9.17 5.30
N GLY A 103 11.28 7.96 4.77
CA GLY A 103 11.95 6.87 5.48
C GLY A 103 11.73 5.54 4.78
N VAL A 104 12.35 4.49 5.30
CA VAL A 104 12.14 3.12 4.85
C VAL A 104 11.25 2.44 5.88
N TYR A 105 10.11 1.91 5.41
CA TYR A 105 9.11 1.28 6.26
C TYR A 105 8.96 -0.19 5.89
N ARG A 106 8.67 -1.01 6.90
CA ARG A 106 8.22 -2.38 6.70
C ARG A 106 6.70 -2.38 6.60
N VAL A 107 6.17 -2.65 5.41
CA VAL A 107 4.72 -2.76 5.21
C VAL A 107 4.32 -4.21 5.39
N GLN A 108 3.32 -4.48 6.21
CA GLN A 108 2.83 -5.83 6.47
C GLN A 108 1.33 -5.85 6.43
N LEU A 109 0.81 -7.00 6.04
CA LEU A 109 -0.61 -7.29 6.11
C LEU A 109 -0.89 -8.04 7.40
N ASP A 110 -1.94 -7.63 8.12
CA ASP A 110 -2.28 -8.29 9.38
C ASP A 110 -2.93 -9.66 9.11
N ALA A 111 -2.11 -10.70 9.22
CA ALA A 111 -2.52 -12.08 9.02
C ALA A 111 -3.53 -12.57 10.06
N GLU A 112 -3.62 -11.96 11.25
CA GLU A 112 -4.57 -12.37 12.28
C GLU A 112 -6.02 -12.10 11.87
N HIS A 113 -6.23 -11.07 11.05
CA HIS A 113 -7.52 -10.70 10.51
C HIS A 113 -7.78 -11.27 9.11
N MET A 114 -6.85 -12.09 8.59
CA MET A 114 -7.02 -12.77 7.31
C MET A 114 -7.65 -14.17 7.50
N PRO A 115 -8.37 -14.67 6.47
CA PRO A 115 -8.74 -16.07 6.43
C PRO A 115 -7.51 -16.98 6.51
N ILE A 116 -7.60 -18.04 7.33
CA ILE A 116 -6.47 -18.95 7.60
C ILE A 116 -5.89 -19.63 6.35
N ASP A 117 -6.72 -19.82 5.32
CA ASP A 117 -6.31 -20.44 4.07
C ASP A 117 -5.61 -19.45 3.11
N LEU A 118 -5.66 -18.15 3.39
CA LEU A 118 -5.02 -17.10 2.59
C LEU A 118 -3.70 -16.68 3.21
N VAL A 119 -2.61 -16.92 2.48
CA VAL A 119 -1.26 -16.57 2.93
C VAL A 119 -0.64 -15.56 1.97
N PRO A 120 -0.13 -14.41 2.45
CA PRO A 120 0.63 -13.49 1.63
C PRO A 120 1.95 -14.13 1.17
N ASP A 121 2.25 -14.06 -0.13
CA ASP A 121 3.50 -14.57 -0.70
C ASP A 121 4.72 -13.82 -0.15
N GLN A 122 4.54 -12.50 0.06
CA GLN A 122 5.51 -11.63 0.68
C GLN A 122 4.91 -11.02 1.94
N ALA A 123 5.30 -11.56 3.10
CA ALA A 123 4.74 -11.14 4.38
C ALA A 123 5.10 -9.68 4.75
N ALA A 124 6.21 -9.13 4.21
CA ALA A 124 6.67 -7.80 4.61
C ALA A 124 7.71 -7.12 3.67
N PRO A 125 7.30 -6.49 2.55
CA PRO A 125 8.21 -5.70 1.74
C PRO A 125 8.71 -4.45 2.47
N TRP A 126 9.97 -4.08 2.22
CA TRP A 126 10.55 -2.81 2.64
C TRP A 126 10.30 -1.75 1.57
N VAL A 127 9.72 -0.62 1.95
CA VAL A 127 9.27 0.42 1.02
C VAL A 127 9.89 1.76 1.40
N GLN A 128 10.55 2.42 0.45
CA GLN A 128 11.06 3.78 0.64
C GLN A 128 9.96 4.81 0.36
N VAL A 129 9.64 5.61 1.36
CA VAL A 129 8.73 6.75 1.26
C VAL A 129 9.54 8.04 1.12
N ARG A 130 9.15 8.87 0.16
CA ARG A 130 9.71 10.21 -0.06
C ARG A 130 8.63 11.25 0.15
N ALA A 131 9.03 12.45 0.57
CA ALA A 131 8.10 13.54 0.79
C ALA A 131 7.37 13.93 -0.51
N GLY A 132 6.06 14.15 -0.41
CA GLY A 132 5.21 14.52 -1.55
C GLY A 132 4.97 13.40 -2.57
N VAL A 133 5.45 12.18 -2.32
CA VAL A 133 5.32 11.04 -3.24
C VAL A 133 4.45 9.95 -2.63
N THR A 134 3.59 9.36 -3.46
CA THR A 134 2.90 8.11 -3.15
C THR A 134 3.68 6.95 -3.74
N THR A 135 4.25 6.10 -2.88
CA THR A 135 4.96 4.89 -3.29
C THR A 135 3.97 3.72 -3.41
N THR A 136 4.09 2.93 -4.47
CA THR A 136 3.26 1.74 -4.67
C THR A 136 3.88 0.51 -4.01
N ALA A 137 3.09 -0.27 -3.28
CA ALA A 137 3.48 -1.56 -2.72
C ALA A 137 2.33 -2.58 -2.84
N ASP A 138 2.42 -3.46 -3.83
CA ASP A 138 1.38 -4.47 -4.04
C ASP A 138 1.69 -5.76 -3.28
N PHE A 139 0.63 -6.48 -2.90
CA PHE A 139 0.73 -7.79 -2.26
C PHE A 139 0.07 -8.85 -3.13
N HIS A 140 0.65 -10.05 -3.10
CA HIS A 140 0.01 -11.24 -3.64
C HIS A 140 -0.35 -12.20 -2.50
N VAL A 141 -1.55 -12.76 -2.54
CA VAL A 141 -2.02 -13.79 -1.61
C VAL A 141 -2.29 -15.08 -2.37
N SER A 142 -1.86 -16.19 -1.77
CA SER A 142 -2.05 -17.53 -2.30
C SER A 142 -2.89 -18.36 -1.35
N LEU A 143 -3.78 -19.18 -1.93
CA LEU A 143 -4.54 -20.17 -1.18
C LEU A 143 -3.63 -21.33 -0.78
N ARG A 144 -3.52 -21.60 0.52
CA ARG A 144 -2.71 -22.70 1.06
C ARG A 144 -3.55 -23.55 1.99
N LEU A 145 -4.08 -24.64 1.43
CA LEU A 145 -4.91 -25.60 2.17
C LEU A 145 -4.03 -26.61 2.90
N GLY A 146 -4.45 -26.98 4.11
CA GLY A 146 -3.85 -28.06 4.88
C GLY A 146 -4.93 -28.89 5.56
N PHE A 147 -4.67 -30.17 5.75
CA PHE A 147 -5.53 -31.07 6.52
C PHE A 147 -4.73 -31.73 7.64
N ALA A 148 -5.31 -31.81 8.82
CA ALA A 148 -4.74 -32.50 9.97
C ALA A 148 -5.75 -33.52 10.50
N GLY A 149 -5.28 -34.72 10.84
CA GLY A 149 -6.15 -35.79 11.31
C GLY A 149 -5.36 -36.95 11.91
N ARG A 150 -6.07 -37.82 12.64
CA ARG A 150 -5.50 -39.05 13.21
C ARG A 150 -6.08 -40.26 12.49
N LEU A 151 -5.21 -41.11 11.98
CA LEU A 151 -5.61 -42.39 11.40
C LEU A 151 -5.68 -43.45 12.50
N THR A 152 -6.85 -44.05 12.69
CA THR A 152 -7.02 -45.18 13.63
C THR A 152 -7.79 -46.32 12.99
N ARG A 153 -7.41 -47.55 13.33
CA ARG A 153 -8.17 -48.76 13.00
C ARG A 153 -8.49 -49.51 14.29
N ALA A 154 -9.78 -49.74 14.55
CA ALA A 154 -10.24 -50.39 15.79
C ALA A 154 -9.64 -49.77 17.08
N GLY A 155 -9.50 -48.44 17.13
CA GLY A 155 -8.95 -47.72 18.29
C GLY A 155 -7.42 -47.61 18.34
N GLN A 156 -6.67 -48.37 17.54
CA GLN A 156 -5.22 -48.27 17.48
C GLN A 156 -4.76 -47.26 16.43
N PRO A 157 -3.76 -46.40 16.71
CA PRO A 157 -3.20 -45.47 15.74
C PRO A 157 -2.48 -46.24 14.62
N LEU A 158 -2.77 -45.87 13.38
CA LEU A 158 -2.06 -46.35 12.21
C LEU A 158 -0.82 -45.47 12.01
N VAL A 159 0.36 -46.08 12.04
CA VAL A 159 1.65 -45.43 11.77
C VAL A 159 2.07 -45.76 10.34
N ASN A 160 2.67 -44.80 9.63
CA ASN A 160 3.16 -44.97 8.25
C ASN A 160 2.08 -45.42 7.24
N ALA A 161 0.81 -45.11 7.48
CA ALA A 161 -0.23 -45.35 6.50
C ALA A 161 -0.10 -44.36 5.33
N PRO A 162 -0.10 -44.82 4.06
CA PRO A 162 -0.09 -43.92 2.92
C PRO A 162 -1.40 -43.14 2.88
N ILE A 163 -1.28 -41.82 2.66
CA ILE A 163 -2.40 -40.92 2.44
C ILE A 163 -2.31 -40.45 1.00
N GLU A 164 -3.39 -40.63 0.25
CA GLU A 164 -3.54 -40.14 -1.11
C GLU A 164 -4.66 -39.09 -1.11
N VAL A 165 -4.38 -37.92 -1.70
CA VAL A 165 -5.36 -36.85 -1.87
C VAL A 165 -5.80 -36.86 -3.31
N ILE A 166 -7.11 -36.88 -3.51
CA ILE A 166 -7.74 -36.95 -4.82
C ILE A 166 -8.68 -35.76 -4.93
N ASP A 167 -8.63 -35.05 -6.05
CA ASP A 167 -9.61 -34.00 -6.34
C ASP A 167 -11.00 -34.58 -6.66
N ALA A 168 -11.99 -33.70 -6.84
CA ALA A 168 -13.36 -34.11 -7.17
C ALA A 168 -13.48 -34.83 -8.53
N GLN A 169 -12.46 -34.74 -9.37
CA GLN A 169 -12.36 -35.30 -10.72
C GLN A 169 -11.56 -36.61 -10.74
N GLY A 170 -11.01 -37.06 -9.60
CA GLY A 170 -10.21 -38.29 -9.52
C GLY A 170 -8.71 -38.08 -9.78
N THR A 171 -8.25 -36.85 -9.93
CA THR A 171 -6.83 -36.52 -10.15
C THR A 171 -6.07 -36.54 -8.83
N ARG A 172 -4.88 -37.14 -8.85
CA ARG A 172 -3.97 -37.20 -7.71
C ARG A 172 -3.31 -35.85 -7.48
N GLY A 173 -3.37 -35.35 -6.25
CA GLY A 173 -2.68 -34.15 -5.78
C GLY A 173 -1.32 -34.42 -5.16
#